data_AF-A0A9P3YRZ8-F1
#
_entry.id   AF-A0A9P3YRZ8-F1
#
_cell.length_a   1.000
_cell.length_b   1.000
_cell.length_c   1.000
_cell.angle_alpha   90.00
_cell.angle_beta   90.00
_cell.angle_gamma   90.00
#
_symmetry.space_group_name_H-M   'P 1'
#
loop_
_entity.id
_entity.type
_entity.pdbx_description
1 polymer ?
#
loop_
_entity_poly.entity_id
_entity_poly.type
_entity_poly.pdbx_seq_one_letter_code
_entity_poly.pdbx_strand_id
1 'polypeptide(L)' 'MANNELEALKNEIEAVREEINTYIEYPEIFQEELVESSKKIDILINKYMYLSK' A
#
# COMPACT_ATOMS: atom_id res chain seq x y z
N MET A 1 -9.10 14.04 14.89
CA MET A 1 -8.50 14.31 13.56
C MET A 1 -7.52 13.20 13.17
N ALA A 2 -6.57 12.80 14.03
CA ALA A 2 -5.65 11.68 13.76
C ALA A 2 -6.32 10.34 13.40
N ASN A 3 -7.51 10.05 13.94
CA ASN A 3 -8.23 8.81 13.64
C ASN A 3 -8.66 8.69 12.17
N ASN A 4 -9.04 9.81 11.54
CA ASN A 4 -9.46 9.81 10.13
C ASN A 4 -8.25 9.63 9.20
N GLU A 5 -7.08 10.15 9.57
CA GLU A 5 -5.84 9.93 8.80
C GLU A 5 -5.38 8.48 8.90
N LEU A 6 -5.46 7.86 10.07
CA LEU A 6 -5.16 6.43 10.25
C LEU A 6 -6.13 5.54 9.46
N GLU A 7 -7.42 5.87 9.45
CA GLU A 7 -8.43 5.16 8.67
C GLU A 7 -8.20 5.32 7.16
N ALA A 8 -7.88 6.53 6.69
CA ALA A 8 -7.52 6.77 5.30
C ALA A 8 -6.26 6.00 4.89
N LEU A 9 -5.21 6.02 5.71
CA LEU A 9 -3.99 5.24 5.49
C LEU A 9 -4.26 3.74 5.41
N LYS A 10 -5.13 3.22 6.28
CA LYS A 10 -5.51 1.81 6.26
C LYS A 10 -6.22 1.45 4.96
N ASN A 11 -7.14 2.30 4.50
CA ASN A 11 -7.83 2.08 3.22
C ASN A 11 -6.87 2.16 2.03
N GLU A 12 -5.90 3.09 2.04
CA GLU A 12 -4.86 3.16 1.01
C GLU A 12 -3.96 1.91 1.00
N ILE A 13 -3.58 1.40 2.17
CA ILE A 13 -2.77 0.16 2.28
C ILE A 13 -3.53 -1.02 1.67
N GLU A 14 -4.82 -1.18 1.99
CA GLU A 14 -5.62 -2.28 1.45
C GLU A 14 -5.85 -2.14 -0.07
N ALA A 15 -6.05 -0.91 -0.58
CA ALA A 15 -6.13 -0.68 -2.03
C ALA A 15 -4.83 -1.09 -2.75
N VAL A 16 -3.67 -0.70 -2.23
CA VAL A 16 -2.38 -1.09 -2.81
C VAL A 16 -2.15 -2.60 -2.70
N ARG A 17 -2.67 -3.27 -1.67
CA ARG A 17 -2.62 -4.75 -1.59
C ARG A 17 -3.44 -5.42 -2.69
N GLU A 18 -4.63 -4.91 -2.99
CA GLU A 18 -5.45 -5.44 -4.07
C GLU A 18 -4.78 -5.24 -5.44
N GLU A 19 -4.15 -4.09 -5.65
CA GLU A 19 -3.32 -3.82 -6.84
C GLU A 19 -2.18 -4.84 -6.95
N ILE A 20 -1.39 -5.03 -5.88
CA ILE A 20 -0.30 -6.00 -5.85
C ILE A 20 -0.80 -7.41 -6.15
N ASN A 21 -1.91 -7.84 -5.53
CA ASN A 21 -2.49 -9.16 -5.78
C ASN A 21 -2.84 -9.35 -7.27
N THR A 22 -3.41 -8.32 -7.90
CA THR A 22 -3.71 -8.33 -9.34
C THR A 22 -2.44 -8.41 -10.18
N TYR A 23 -1.42 -7.63 -9.82
CA TYR A 23 -0.17 -7.62 -10.58
C TYR A 23 0.62 -8.93 -10.44
N ILE A 24 0.51 -9.62 -9.30
CA ILE A 24 1.11 -10.95 -9.08
C ILE A 24 0.51 -12.01 -10.03
N GLU A 25 -0.74 -11.85 -10.48
CA GLU A 25 -1.34 -12.75 -11.47
C GLU A 25 -0.70 -12.61 -12.86
N TYR A 26 -0.13 -11.44 -13.17
CA TYR A 26 0.48 -11.13 -14.47
C TYR A 26 1.86 -10.46 -14.31
N PRO A 27 2.83 -11.14 -13.67
CA PRO A 27 4.09 -10.53 -13.26
C PRO A 27 4.97 -10.15 -14.44
N GLU A 28 4.78 -10.78 -15.61
CA GLU A 28 5.55 -10.48 -16.83
C GLU A 28 5.20 -9.10 -17.42
N ILE A 29 4.00 -8.60 -17.14
CA ILE A 29 3.52 -7.32 -17.65
C ILE A 29 3.68 -6.23 -16.59
N PHE A 30 3.41 -6.57 -15.33
CA PHE A 30 3.36 -5.61 -14.22
C PHE A 30 4.55 -5.69 -13.27
N GLN A 31 5.72 -6.11 -13.76
CA GLN A 31 6.91 -6.25 -12.92
C GLN A 31 7.31 -4.91 -12.27
N GLU A 32 7.24 -3.82 -13.03
CA GLU A 32 7.59 -2.48 -12.54
C GLU A 32 6.55 -2.00 -11.54
N GLU A 33 5.27 -2.15 -11.84
CA GLU A 33 4.14 -1.80 -10.99
C GLU A 33 4.13 -2.62 -9.69
N LEU A 34 4.52 -3.90 -9.72
CA LEU A 34 4.72 -4.70 -8.51
C LEU A 34 5.78 -4.08 -7.60
N VAL A 35 6.91 -3.68 -8.17
CA VAL A 35 8.01 -3.08 -7.40
C VAL A 35 7.62 -1.71 -6.88
N GLU A 36 6.92 -0.89 -7.68
CA GLU A 36 6.44 0.42 -7.26
C GLU A 36 5.37 0.32 -6.17
N SER A 37 4.36 -0.53 -6.35
CA SER A 37 3.32 -0.76 -5.35
C SER A 37 3.88 -1.39 -4.08
N SER A 38 4.88 -2.26 -4.18
CA SER A 38 5.60 -2.79 -3.01
C SER A 38 6.39 -1.71 -2.26
N LYS A 39 6.99 -0.74 -2.95
CA LYS A 39 7.63 0.41 -2.27
C LYS A 39 6.58 1.33 -1.65
N LYS A 40 5.47 1.54 -2.34
CA LYS A 40 4.36 2.39 -1.87
C LYS A 40 3.73 1.83 -0.60
N ILE A 41 3.47 0.52 -0.55
CA ILE A 41 2.90 -0.10 0.65
C ILE A 41 3.85 0.00 1.86
N ASP A 42 5.17 -0.17 1.66
CA ASP A 42 6.16 0.00 2.73
C ASP A 42 6.15 1.44 3.29
N ILE A 43 6.07 2.45 2.42
CA ILE A 43 5.96 3.86 2.85
C ILE A 43 4.68 4.09 3.64
N LEU A 44 3.54 3.58 3.15
CA LEU A 44 2.24 3.74 3.80
C LEU A 44 2.22 3.04 5.18
N ILE A 45 2.78 1.83 5.29
CA ILE A 45 2.89 1.11 6.57
C ILE A 45 3.77 1.89 7.55
N ASN A 46 4.91 2.40 7.11
CA ASN A 46 5.79 3.20 7.96
C ASN A 46 5.08 4.47 8.46
N LYS A 47 4.34 5.15 7.58
CA LYS A 47 3.55 6.33 7.94
C LYS A 47 2.41 5.98 8.90
N TYR A 48 1.74 4.85 8.70
CA TYR A 48 0.72 4.34 9.61
C TYR A 48 1.30 4.03 11.00
N MET A 49 2.44 3.34 11.08
CA MET A 49 3.11 3.05 12.34
C MET A 49 3.54 4.32 13.08
N TYR A 50 4.01 5.34 12.34
CA TYR A 50 4.38 6.63 12.93
C TYR A 50 3.17 7.35 13.54
N LEU A 51 2.04 7.37 12.85
CA LEU A 51 0.81 8.05 13.31
C LEU A 51 0.02 7.25 14.36
N SER A 52 0.23 5.94 14.42
CA SER A 52 -0.37 5.05 15.43
C SER A 52 0.38 5.07 16.77
N LYS A 53 1.47 5.84 16.87
CA LYS A 53 2.32 5.99 18.05
C LYS A 53 1.89 7.19 18.90
#